data_AF-A0A1V5X891-F1
#
_entry.id   AF-A0A1V5X891-F1
#
_cell.length_a   1.000
_cell.length_b   1.000
_cell.length_c   1.000
_cell.angle_alpha   90.00
_cell.angle_beta   90.00
_cell.angle_gamma   90.00
#
_symmetry.space_group_name_H-M   'P 1'
#
loop_
_entity.id
_entity.type
_entity.pdbx_description
1 polymer ?
#
loop_
_entity_poly.entity_id
_entity_poly.type
_entity_poly.pdbx_seq_one_letter_code
_entity_poly.pdbx_strand_id
1 'polypeptide(L)'
;MDTLDYDFFFKQLKAGVSIDETCFYFADDMQQSEHYLGFLPQYDKPYWVGYCDIPDGCEFHTAEELVEAKIFDGKSLKERWNTVRIISIWGICLDDWIKHCPHV
;
A
#
# COMPACT_ATOMS: atom_id res chain seq x y z
N MET A 1 -2.79 -15.65 5.59
CA MET A 1 -3.32 -14.43 6.23
C MET A 1 -3.36 -13.34 5.16
N ASP A 2 -4.38 -12.49 5.11
CA ASP A 2 -4.53 -11.42 4.09
C ASP A 2 -4.62 -10.01 4.70
N THR A 3 -4.45 -9.92 6.03
CA THR A 3 -4.44 -8.68 6.79
C THR A 3 -3.07 -8.48 7.43
N LEU A 4 -2.68 -7.22 7.57
CA LEU A 4 -1.42 -6.81 8.18
C LEU A 4 -1.70 -5.71 9.20
N ASP A 5 -0.99 -5.73 10.32
CA ASP A 5 -1.06 -4.64 11.29
C ASP A 5 -0.62 -3.32 10.65
N TYR A 6 -1.34 -2.23 10.94
CA TYR A 6 -1.07 -0.92 10.33
C TYR A 6 0.31 -0.41 10.69
N ASP A 7 0.67 -0.47 11.98
CA ASP A 7 1.93 0.08 12.44
C ASP A 7 3.10 -0.73 11.88
N PHE A 8 2.95 -2.05 11.77
CA PHE A 8 3.92 -2.91 11.11
C PHE A 8 4.08 -2.57 9.63
N PHE A 9 2.98 -2.46 8.87
CA PHE A 9 3.00 -2.05 7.46
C PHE A 9 3.63 -0.68 7.27
N PHE A 10 3.18 0.31 8.04
CA PHE A 10 3.62 1.69 7.91
C PHE A 10 5.12 1.82 8.21
N LYS A 11 5.64 1.03 9.14
CA LYS A 11 7.08 0.96 9.42
C LYS A 11 7.87 0.45 8.21
N GLN A 12 7.40 -0.58 7.51
CA GLN A 12 8.04 -1.09 6.30
C GLN A 12 7.96 -0.06 5.16
N LEU A 13 6.78 0.54 4.95
CA LEU A 13 6.56 1.59 3.95
C LEU A 13 7.50 2.78 4.17
N LYS A 14 7.55 3.29 5.40
CA LYS A 14 8.41 4.42 5.76
C LYS A 14 9.89 4.12 5.58
N ALA A 15 10.32 2.88 5.82
CA ALA A 15 11.69 2.45 5.57
C ALA A 15 11.98 2.17 4.09
N GLY A 16 10.95 2.02 3.25
CA GLY A 16 11.10 1.61 1.85
C GLY A 16 11.61 0.18 1.70
N VAL A 17 11.41 -0.68 2.71
CA VAL A 17 11.94 -2.05 2.75
C VAL A 17 10.84 -3.01 2.34
N SER A 18 11.11 -3.76 1.27
CA SER A 18 10.25 -4.85 0.82
C SER A 18 8.78 -4.50 0.57
N ILE A 19 8.46 -3.29 0.13
CA ILE A 19 7.06 -2.81 0.15
C ILE A 19 6.53 -2.37 -1.23
N ASP A 20 7.35 -2.46 -2.26
CA ASP A 20 6.97 -2.03 -3.60
C ASP A 20 6.02 -3.05 -4.27
N GLU A 21 5.22 -2.57 -5.22
CA GLU A 21 4.15 -3.36 -5.87
C GLU A 21 3.23 -4.07 -4.85
N THR A 22 2.86 -3.39 -3.76
CA THR A 22 1.85 -3.88 -2.83
C THR A 22 0.48 -3.82 -3.50
N CYS A 23 -0.10 -4.97 -3.78
CA CYS A 23 -1.43 -5.14 -4.36
C CYS A 23 -2.44 -5.46 -3.25
N PHE A 24 -3.53 -4.70 -3.20
CA PHE A 24 -4.56 -4.85 -2.18
C PHE A 24 -5.95 -4.44 -2.69
N TYR A 25 -6.98 -4.79 -1.95
CA TYR A 25 -8.34 -4.28 -2.16
C TYR A 25 -8.97 -3.92 -0.81
N PHE A 26 -10.10 -3.21 -0.83
CA PHE A 26 -10.89 -2.97 0.36
C PHE A 26 -12.06 -3.95 0.46
N ALA A 27 -12.16 -4.66 1.58
CA ALA A 27 -13.19 -5.68 1.82
C ALA A 27 -14.61 -5.12 1.92
N ASP A 28 -14.75 -3.81 2.18
CA ASP A 28 -16.04 -3.11 2.22
C ASP A 28 -16.49 -2.59 0.84
N ASP A 29 -15.67 -2.69 -0.19
CA ASP A 29 -16.04 -2.33 -1.55
C ASP A 29 -16.82 -3.45 -2.24
N MET A 30 -17.89 -3.09 -2.94
CA MET A 30 -18.73 -4.07 -3.65
C MET A 30 -17.98 -4.81 -4.76
N GLN A 31 -17.06 -4.12 -5.44
CA GLN A 31 -16.29 -4.67 -6.57
C GLN A 31 -14.92 -5.22 -6.16
N GLN A 32 -14.47 -4.92 -4.93
CA GLN A 32 -13.15 -5.34 -4.43
C GLN A 32 -12.03 -5.07 -5.44
N SER A 33 -12.07 -3.88 -6.06
CA SER A 33 -11.11 -3.50 -7.09
C SER A 33 -9.69 -3.45 -6.53
N GLU A 34 -8.73 -3.85 -7.35
CA GLU A 34 -7.33 -3.84 -6.97
C GLU A 34 -6.76 -2.42 -6.97
N HIS A 35 -5.94 -2.15 -5.97
CA HIS A 35 -5.14 -0.95 -5.82
C HIS A 35 -3.68 -1.36 -5.66
N TYR A 36 -2.78 -0.49 -6.11
CA TYR A 36 -1.36 -0.71 -6.01
C TYR A 36 -0.70 0.46 -5.29
N LEU A 37 0.30 0.17 -4.47
CA LEU A 37 1.18 1.17 -3.91
C LEU A 37 2.60 0.64 -3.81
N GLY A 38 3.55 1.54 -3.64
CA GLY A 38 4.92 1.12 -3.44
C GLY A 38 5.90 2.23 -3.17
N PHE A 39 7.18 1.88 -3.30
CA PHE A 39 8.31 2.75 -3.01
C PHE A 39 9.46 2.47 -3.98
N LEU A 40 9.86 3.50 -4.73
CA LEU A 40 10.91 3.46 -5.74
C LEU A 40 11.91 4.62 -5.49
N PRO A 41 13.04 4.37 -4.79
CA PRO A 41 13.94 5.42 -4.30
C PRO A 41 14.68 6.18 -5.41
N GLN A 42 14.64 5.70 -6.65
CA GLN A 42 15.27 6.34 -7.80
C GLN A 42 14.50 7.57 -8.33
N TYR A 43 13.29 7.84 -7.84
CA TYR A 43 12.46 8.97 -8.26
C TYR A 43 12.44 10.10 -7.21
N ASP A 44 12.12 11.32 -7.66
CA ASP A 44 11.99 12.51 -6.79
C ASP A 44 10.85 12.37 -5.78
N LYS A 45 9.76 11.74 -6.20
CA LYS A 45 8.63 11.33 -5.38
C LYS A 45 8.61 9.81 -5.32
N PRO A 46 9.27 9.20 -4.33
CA PRO A 46 9.52 7.76 -4.37
C PRO A 46 8.30 6.93 -3.98
N TYR A 47 7.30 7.52 -3.31
CA TYR A 47 6.07 6.84 -2.92
C TYR A 47 5.01 7.01 -3.99
N TRP A 48 4.35 5.92 -4.37
CA TRP A 48 3.37 5.96 -5.46
C TRP A 48 2.13 5.14 -5.12
N VAL A 49 1.01 5.53 -5.72
CA VAL A 49 -0.27 4.80 -5.67
C VAL A 49 -0.88 4.75 -7.07
N GLY A 50 -1.31 3.57 -7.47
CA GLY A 50 -2.02 3.30 -8.72
C GLY A 50 -3.46 2.81 -8.48
N TYR A 51 -4.30 2.97 -9.50
CA TYR A 51 -5.73 2.60 -9.49
C TYR A 51 -6.51 3.24 -8.34
N CYS A 52 -6.21 4.50 -8.01
CA CYS A 52 -6.92 5.32 -7.04
C CYS A 52 -7.91 6.29 -7.72
N ASP A 53 -8.53 7.18 -6.95
CA ASP A 53 -9.45 8.23 -7.46
C ASP A 53 -8.81 9.16 -8.50
N ILE A 54 -7.48 9.28 -8.49
CA ILE A 54 -6.72 10.15 -9.39
C ILE A 54 -6.38 9.41 -10.69
N PRO A 55 -6.75 9.95 -11.86
CA PRO A 55 -6.33 9.41 -13.15
C PRO A 55 -4.81 9.29 -13.24
N ASP A 56 -4.32 8.18 -13.78
CA ASP A 56 -2.89 7.83 -13.88
C ASP A 56 -2.15 7.64 -12.53
N GLY A 57 -2.87 7.67 -11.40
CA GLY A 57 -2.30 7.50 -10.07
C GLY A 57 -1.74 8.79 -9.47
N CYS A 58 -1.00 8.66 -8.37
CA CYS A 58 -0.35 9.79 -7.72
C CYS A 58 0.95 9.40 -7.02
N GLU A 59 1.81 10.39 -6.82
CA GLU A 59 3.15 10.23 -6.25
C GLU A 59 3.37 11.22 -5.09
N PHE A 60 4.13 10.80 -4.08
CA PHE A 60 4.35 11.52 -2.83
C PHE A 60 5.84 11.54 -2.44
N HIS A 61 6.24 12.55 -1.67
CA HIS A 61 7.61 12.65 -1.16
C HIS A 61 7.79 11.84 0.12
N THR A 62 6.73 11.62 0.89
CA THR A 62 6.77 10.92 2.18
C THR A 62 5.71 9.82 2.29
N ALA A 63 5.99 8.82 3.14
CA ALA A 63 5.02 7.78 3.46
C ALA A 63 3.78 8.34 4.15
N GLU A 64 3.95 9.35 5.01
CA GLU A 64 2.85 10.06 5.68
C GLU A 64 1.88 10.69 4.68
N GLU A 65 2.40 11.38 3.67
CA GLU A 65 1.56 11.95 2.60
C GLU A 65 0.74 10.87 1.89
N LEU A 66 1.35 9.73 1.56
CA LEU A 66 0.66 8.62 0.90
C LEU A 66 -0.48 8.06 1.76
N VAL A 67 -0.22 7.75 3.03
CA VAL A 67 -1.23 7.07 3.88
C VAL A 67 -2.35 7.97 4.34
N GLU A 68 -2.15 9.29 4.36
CA GLU A 68 -3.15 10.32 4.72
C GLU A 68 -3.86 10.91 3.49
N ALA A 69 -3.38 10.66 2.26
CA ALA A 69 -3.99 11.15 1.03
C ALA A 69 -5.39 10.58 0.84
N LYS A 70 -6.37 11.45 0.59
CA LYS A 70 -7.79 11.08 0.41
C LYS A 70 -8.09 10.70 -1.04
N ILE A 71 -7.54 9.56 -1.45
CA ILE A 71 -7.52 9.08 -2.84
C ILE A 71 -8.26 7.75 -3.03
N PHE A 72 -9.02 7.29 -2.04
CA PHE A 72 -9.86 6.09 -2.12
C PHE A 72 -11.30 6.44 -1.73
N ASP A 73 -12.10 6.84 -2.73
CA ASP A 73 -13.44 7.41 -2.57
C ASP A 73 -13.48 8.57 -1.57
N GLY A 74 -12.49 9.47 -1.65
CA GLY A 74 -12.33 10.61 -0.75
C GLY A 74 -11.92 10.26 0.69
N LYS A 75 -11.50 9.01 0.94
CA LYS A 75 -10.89 8.56 2.21
C LYS A 75 -9.43 8.18 1.98
N SER A 76 -8.67 8.17 3.09
CA SER A 76 -7.28 7.77 3.10
C SER A 76 -7.07 6.27 3.35
N LEU A 77 -5.89 5.77 2.97
CA LEU A 77 -5.49 4.39 3.25
C LEU A 77 -5.53 4.09 4.76
N LYS A 78 -5.08 5.05 5.57
CA LYS A 78 -5.08 4.93 7.03
C LYS A 78 -6.49 4.85 7.62
N GLU A 79 -7.42 5.69 7.14
CA GLU A 79 -8.82 5.65 7.58
C GLU A 79 -9.48 4.31 7.24
N ARG A 80 -9.09 3.69 6.13
CA ARG A 80 -9.65 2.44 5.62
C ARG A 80 -8.84 1.19 6.00
N TRP A 81 -7.76 1.30 6.76
CA TRP A 81 -6.81 0.19 6.94
C TRP A 81 -7.46 -1.10 7.46
N ASN A 82 -8.44 -1.00 8.36
CA ASN A 82 -9.15 -2.17 8.89
C ASN A 82 -9.88 -3.01 7.81
N THR A 83 -10.18 -2.41 6.65
CA THR A 83 -10.82 -3.09 5.52
C THR A 83 -9.82 -3.51 4.43
N VAL A 84 -8.55 -3.12 4.52
CA VAL A 84 -7.51 -3.51 3.57
C VAL A 84 -7.28 -5.01 3.62
N ARG A 85 -7.17 -5.62 2.43
CA ARG A 85 -6.78 -7.01 2.21
C ARG A 85 -5.64 -7.06 1.21
N ILE A 86 -4.48 -7.51 1.66
CA ILE A 86 -3.28 -7.62 0.84
C ILE A 86 -3.36 -8.90 0.01
N ILE A 87 -3.31 -8.74 -1.31
CA ILE A 87 -3.24 -9.84 -2.27
C ILE A 87 -1.79 -10.31 -2.37
N SER A 88 -0.87 -9.38 -2.62
CA SER A 88 0.55 -9.66 -2.77
C SER A 88 1.40 -8.42 -2.54
N ILE A 89 2.69 -8.64 -2.30
CA ILE A 89 3.73 -7.60 -2.31
C ILE A 89 4.84 -8.17 -3.20
N TRP A 90 5.31 -7.43 -4.21
CA TRP A 90 6.20 -7.97 -5.26
C TRP A 90 5.70 -9.26 -5.94
N GLY A 91 4.39 -9.40 -6.07
CA GLY A 91 3.77 -10.58 -6.68
C GLY A 91 3.87 -11.88 -5.85
N ILE A 92 4.39 -11.83 -4.62
CA ILE A 92 4.35 -12.96 -3.68
C ILE A 92 3.23 -12.76 -2.65
N CYS A 93 2.60 -13.86 -2.21
CA CYS A 93 1.51 -13.79 -1.24
C CYS A 93 2.00 -13.27 0.13
N LEU A 94 1.10 -12.68 0.91
CA LEU A 94 1.45 -12.05 2.19
C LEU A 94 2.17 -13.01 3.16
N ASP A 95 1.74 -14.28 3.23
CA ASP A 95 2.36 -15.27 4.13
C ASP A 95 3.83 -15.55 3.76
N ASP A 96 4.13 -15.65 2.47
CA ASP A 96 5.50 -15.84 1.99
C ASP A 96 6.34 -14.58 2.17
N TRP A 97 5.75 -13.40 1.93
CA TRP A 97 6.41 -12.12 2.17
C TRP A 97 6.82 -11.94 3.63
N ILE A 98 5.92 -12.24 4.58
CA ILE A 98 6.22 -12.19 6.02
C ILE A 98 7.39 -13.10 6.36
N LYS A 99 7.44 -14.30 5.78
CA LYS A 99 8.42 -15.33 6.13
C LYS A 99 9.78 -15.15 5.46
N HIS A 100 9.82 -14.60 4.25
CA HIS A 100 11.00 -14.66 3.38
C HIS A 100 11.59 -13.29 3.03
N CYS A 101 10.84 -12.20 3.17
CA CYS A 101 11.35 -10.86 2.89
C CYS A 101 12.01 -10.23 4.13
N PRO A 102 13.01 -9.34 3.94
CA PRO A 102 13.52 -8.50 5.02
C PRO A 102 12.45 -7.53 5.54
N HIS A 103 12.43 -7.34 6.86
CA HIS A 103 11.55 -6.39 7.58
C HIS A 103 12.38 -5.54 8.55
N VAL A 104 11.90 -4.34 8.88
CA VAL A 104 12.51 -3.42 9.86
C VAL A 104 11.84 -3.43 11.21
#